data_AF-A0A9C7PLX0-F1
#
_entry.id   AF-A0A9C7PLX0-F1
#
_cell.length_a   1.000
_cell.length_b   1.000
_cell.length_c   1.000
_cell.angle_alpha   90.00
_cell.angle_beta   90.00
_cell.angle_gamma   90.00
#
_symmetry.space_group_name_H-M   'P 1'
#
loop_
_entity.id
_entity.type
_entity.pdbx_description
1 polymer ?
#
loop_
_entity_poly.entity_id
_entity_poly.type
_entity_poly.pdbx_seq_one_letter_code
_entity_poly.pdbx_strand_id
1 'polypeptide(L)'
;MSQDNDDAKAFIADLVARSRAAQKRIEHYSQEQVDALIRAMVWSVARPGVAEEIAQFTVDETQLGNYDGKFLKIQRKTRATLLDIIHDKSVGIIEEYPERNIRVLAKPLGVIGALAPSTNPEATPVIKGIHAVKGRNSIIVAPHPRAKLTNKKICDLMRAALKKMGAPEDLVIGIETPSPRDH
;
A
#
# COMPACT_ATOMS: atom_id res chain seq x y z
N MET A 1 26.42 4.44 17.22
CA MET A 1 25.98 3.02 17.26
C MET A 1 24.80 2.77 18.21
N SER A 2 24.86 3.13 19.51
CA SER A 2 23.68 3.01 20.40
C SER A 2 22.62 4.06 20.09
N GLN A 3 23.02 5.32 19.93
CA GLN A 3 22.12 6.45 19.70
C GLN A 3 21.40 6.36 18.34
N ASP A 4 22.11 6.03 17.25
CA ASP A 4 21.50 5.84 15.92
C ASP A 4 20.44 4.73 15.87
N ASN A 5 20.61 3.69 16.69
CA ASN A 5 19.67 2.58 16.78
C ASN A 5 18.42 2.98 17.60
N ASP A 6 18.58 3.81 18.62
CA ASP A 6 17.46 4.30 19.42
C ASP A 6 16.65 5.35 18.64
N ASP A 7 17.30 6.20 17.84
CA ASP A 7 16.64 7.12 16.91
C ASP A 7 15.85 6.36 15.83
N ALA A 8 16.42 5.29 15.26
CA ALA A 8 15.73 4.45 14.30
C ALA A 8 14.52 3.73 14.91
N LYS A 9 14.63 3.23 16.15
CA LYS A 9 13.49 2.64 16.87
C LYS A 9 12.40 3.67 17.13
N ALA A 10 12.75 4.87 17.58
CA ALA A 10 11.80 5.94 17.84
C ALA A 10 11.06 6.35 16.56
N PHE A 11 11.79 6.47 15.45
CA PHE A 11 11.20 6.74 14.13
C PHE A 11 10.21 5.66 13.71
N ILE A 12 10.59 4.38 13.79
CA ILE A 12 9.68 3.28 13.44
C ILE A 12 8.47 3.23 14.39
N ALA A 13 8.66 3.50 15.69
CA ALA A 13 7.57 3.55 16.66
C ALA A 13 6.54 4.64 16.31
N ASP A 14 6.98 5.83 15.88
CA ASP A 14 6.09 6.89 15.40
C ASP A 14 5.27 6.43 14.17
N LEU A 15 5.93 5.84 13.18
CA LEU A 15 5.22 5.33 11.98
C LEU A 15 4.18 4.28 12.35
N VAL A 16 4.51 3.36 13.26
CA VAL A 16 3.58 2.33 13.75
C VAL A 16 2.41 2.95 14.52
N ALA A 17 2.66 3.95 15.36
CA ALA A 17 1.62 4.64 16.11
C ALA A 17 0.61 5.34 15.17
N ARG A 18 1.13 6.09 14.19
CA ARG A 18 0.34 6.75 13.14
C ARG A 18 -0.47 5.75 12.31
N SER A 19 0.18 4.68 11.86
CA SER A 19 -0.46 3.62 11.08
C SER A 19 -1.58 2.93 11.86
N ARG A 20 -1.35 2.63 13.14
CA ARG A 20 -2.35 2.03 14.03
C ARG A 20 -3.54 2.96 14.27
N ALA A 21 -3.28 4.26 14.46
CA ALA A 21 -4.35 5.25 14.62
C ALA A 21 -5.21 5.37 13.35
N ALA A 22 -4.58 5.32 12.17
CA ALA A 22 -5.29 5.27 10.89
C ALA A 22 -6.13 4.01 10.73
N GLN A 23 -5.55 2.83 11.00
CA GLN A 23 -6.27 1.55 10.89
C GLN A 23 -7.52 1.52 11.78
N LYS A 24 -7.40 1.99 13.03
CA LYS A 24 -8.53 2.06 13.97
C LYS A 24 -9.71 2.88 13.43
N ARG A 25 -9.44 3.94 12.66
CA ARG A 25 -10.50 4.76 12.05
C ARG A 25 -11.29 4.04 10.96
N ILE A 26 -10.75 2.98 10.36
CA ILE A 26 -11.44 2.17 9.34
C ILE A 26 -11.89 0.80 9.84
N GLU A 27 -11.71 0.50 11.12
CA GLU A 27 -12.03 -0.82 11.70
C GLU A 27 -13.48 -1.23 11.45
N HIS A 28 -14.39 -0.25 11.41
CA HIS A 28 -15.82 -0.46 11.17
C HIS A 28 -16.28 -0.09 9.75
N TYR A 29 -15.35 0.12 8.81
CA TYR A 29 -15.74 0.36 7.42
C TYR A 29 -16.46 -0.87 6.85
N SER A 30 -17.49 -0.62 6.04
CA SER A 30 -18.19 -1.64 5.28
C SER A 30 -17.33 -2.20 4.15
N GLN A 31 -17.78 -3.32 3.55
CA GLN A 31 -17.14 -3.90 2.37
C GLN A 31 -17.07 -2.88 1.23
N GLU A 32 -18.17 -2.16 0.97
CA GLU A 32 -18.27 -1.17 -0.09
C GLU A 32 -17.34 0.02 0.15
N GLN A 33 -17.18 0.43 1.41
CA GLN A 33 -16.27 1.51 1.77
C GLN A 33 -14.81 1.10 1.51
N VAL A 34 -14.37 -0.07 1.97
CA VAL A 34 -12.98 -0.53 1.70
C VAL A 34 -12.75 -0.76 0.21
N ASP A 35 -13.74 -1.28 -0.51
CA ASP A 35 -13.68 -1.49 -1.95
C ASP A 35 -13.55 -0.16 -2.70
N ALA A 36 -14.24 0.89 -2.26
CA ALA A 36 -14.10 2.23 -2.81
C ALA A 36 -12.69 2.80 -2.57
N LEU A 37 -12.11 2.58 -1.39
CA LEU A 37 -10.74 3.03 -1.09
C LEU A 37 -9.72 2.37 -2.01
N ILE A 38 -9.77 1.06 -2.18
CA ILE A 38 -8.78 0.36 -3.01
C ILE A 38 -8.93 0.70 -4.50
N ARG A 39 -10.15 0.94 -4.99
CA ARG A 39 -10.37 1.47 -6.35
C ARG A 39 -9.74 2.84 -6.51
N ALA A 40 -9.94 3.75 -5.54
CA ALA A 40 -9.36 5.08 -5.57
C ALA A 40 -7.81 5.04 -5.52
N MET A 41 -7.24 4.15 -4.71
CA MET A 41 -5.78 3.94 -4.64
C MET A 41 -5.21 3.50 -5.98
N VAL A 42 -5.77 2.47 -6.62
CA VAL A 42 -5.30 2.03 -7.95
C VAL A 42 -5.48 3.13 -9.00
N TRP A 43 -6.64 3.79 -9.03
CA TRP A 43 -6.92 4.86 -9.97
C TRP A 43 -5.94 6.04 -9.84
N SER A 44 -5.52 6.37 -8.62
CA SER A 44 -4.58 7.46 -8.38
C SER A 44 -3.22 7.28 -9.07
N VAL A 45 -2.81 6.03 -9.28
CA VAL A 45 -1.54 5.63 -9.90
C VAL A 45 -1.72 5.28 -11.38
N ALA A 46 -2.80 4.57 -11.73
CA ALA A 46 -3.03 4.04 -13.07
C ALA A 46 -3.83 4.97 -13.99
N ARG A 47 -4.22 6.17 -13.55
CA ARG A 47 -4.92 7.12 -14.42
C ARG A 47 -4.01 7.68 -15.51
N PRO A 48 -4.56 8.05 -16.69
CA PRO A 48 -3.80 8.65 -17.78
C PRO A 48 -3.03 9.90 -17.34
N GLY A 49 -1.85 10.09 -17.93
CA GLY A 49 -0.88 11.13 -17.57
C GLY A 49 -0.01 10.76 -16.37
N VAL A 50 -0.60 10.19 -15.31
CA VAL A 50 0.15 9.82 -14.10
C VAL A 50 0.93 8.52 -14.28
N ALA A 51 0.34 7.52 -14.94
CA ALA A 51 1.01 6.23 -15.15
C ALA A 51 2.26 6.37 -16.03
N GLU A 52 2.18 7.23 -17.05
CA GLU A 52 3.26 7.61 -17.95
C GLU A 52 4.39 8.32 -17.17
N GLU A 53 4.03 9.30 -16.35
CA GLU A 53 4.98 10.03 -15.51
C GLU A 53 5.70 9.09 -14.54
N ILE A 54 4.98 8.19 -13.87
CA ILE A 54 5.58 7.22 -12.95
C ILE A 54 6.49 6.23 -13.70
N ALA A 55 6.09 5.76 -14.89
CA ALA A 55 6.89 4.84 -15.67
C ALA A 55 8.25 5.46 -16.03
N GLN A 56 8.24 6.69 -16.55
CA GLN A 56 9.47 7.41 -16.88
C GLN A 56 10.31 7.67 -15.63
N PHE A 57 9.69 8.24 -14.58
CA PHE A 57 10.36 8.53 -13.32
C PHE A 57 11.03 7.30 -12.69
N THR A 58 10.39 6.14 -12.81
CA THR A 58 10.93 4.88 -12.28
C THR A 58 12.19 4.45 -13.05
N VAL A 59 12.19 4.57 -14.38
CA VAL A 59 13.37 4.25 -15.19
C VAL A 59 14.50 5.22 -14.87
N ASP A 60 14.20 6.51 -14.77
CA ASP A 60 15.17 7.56 -14.48
C ASP A 60 15.84 7.36 -13.11
N GLU A 61 15.05 7.02 -12.07
CA GLU A 61 15.60 6.77 -10.74
C GLU A 61 16.38 5.44 -10.68
N THR A 62 15.77 4.35 -11.14
CA THR A 62 16.30 3.01 -10.87
C THR A 62 17.38 2.58 -11.86
N GLN A 63 17.34 3.13 -13.07
CA GLN A 63 18.10 2.68 -14.25
C GLN A 63 17.84 1.19 -14.57
N LEU A 64 16.64 0.68 -14.26
CA LEU A 64 16.25 -0.71 -14.44
C LEU A 64 14.99 -0.85 -15.31
N GLY A 65 15.10 -1.69 -16.34
CA GLY A 65 14.01 -1.96 -17.28
C GLY A 65 13.87 -0.87 -18.34
N ASN A 66 12.66 -0.71 -18.88
CA ASN A 66 12.33 0.30 -19.88
C ASN A 66 10.94 0.89 -19.61
N TYR A 67 10.65 2.03 -20.25
CA TYR A 67 9.41 2.78 -20.08
C TYR A 67 8.18 1.89 -20.31
N ASP A 68 8.10 1.20 -21.45
CA ASP A 68 6.92 0.40 -21.83
C ASP A 68 6.64 -0.71 -20.82
N GLY A 69 7.68 -1.39 -20.35
CA GLY A 69 7.55 -2.44 -19.34
C GLY A 69 7.05 -1.91 -18.00
N LYS A 70 7.50 -0.71 -17.58
CA LYS A 70 7.04 -0.04 -16.36
C LYS A 70 5.60 0.44 -16.49
N PHE A 71 5.29 1.11 -17.59
CA PHE A 71 3.94 1.57 -17.91
C PHE A 71 2.95 0.40 -17.95
N LEU A 72 3.31 -0.71 -18.59
CA LEU A 72 2.49 -1.92 -18.66
C LEU A 72 2.24 -2.52 -17.27
N LYS A 73 3.24 -2.54 -16.39
CA LYS A 73 3.06 -3.03 -15.01
C LYS A 73 2.11 -2.13 -14.22
N ILE A 74 2.22 -0.82 -14.36
CA ILE A 74 1.30 0.12 -13.71
C ILE A 74 -0.11 -0.09 -14.25
N GLN A 75 -0.30 -0.04 -15.57
CA GLN A 75 -1.62 -0.14 -16.20
C GLN A 75 -2.27 -1.51 -16.03
N ARG A 76 -1.56 -2.60 -16.32
CA ARG A 76 -2.16 -3.94 -16.31
C ARG A 76 -2.09 -4.59 -14.94
N LYS A 77 -0.90 -4.64 -14.32
CA LYS A 77 -0.71 -5.45 -13.11
C LYS A 77 -1.51 -4.90 -11.93
N THR A 78 -1.50 -3.59 -11.71
CA THR A 78 -2.24 -3.00 -10.57
C THR A 78 -3.76 -3.13 -10.74
N ARG A 79 -4.26 -2.95 -11.97
CA ARG A 79 -5.69 -3.09 -12.29
C ARG A 79 -6.14 -4.55 -12.26
N ALA A 80 -5.34 -5.47 -12.79
CA ALA A 80 -5.62 -6.90 -12.71
C ALA A 80 -5.72 -7.35 -11.24
N THR A 81 -4.75 -6.99 -10.39
CA THR A 81 -4.80 -7.36 -8.97
C THR A 81 -6.00 -6.74 -8.25
N LEU A 82 -6.43 -5.53 -8.61
CA LEU A 82 -7.68 -4.98 -8.10
C LEU A 82 -8.88 -5.84 -8.51
N LEU A 83 -8.99 -6.21 -9.79
CA LEU A 83 -10.08 -7.03 -10.30
C LEU A 83 -10.10 -8.42 -9.65
N ASP A 84 -8.93 -8.98 -9.35
CA ASP A 84 -8.81 -10.28 -8.69
C ASP A 84 -9.42 -10.27 -7.28
N ILE A 85 -9.29 -9.16 -6.53
CA ILE A 85 -9.69 -9.10 -5.11
C ILE A 85 -10.96 -8.30 -4.83
N ILE A 86 -11.47 -7.55 -5.80
CA ILE A 86 -12.54 -6.59 -5.53
C ILE A 86 -13.83 -7.28 -5.09
N HIS A 87 -14.09 -8.50 -5.56
CA HIS A 87 -15.29 -9.27 -5.25
C HIS A 87 -15.13 -10.20 -4.04
N ASP A 88 -13.92 -10.35 -3.51
CA ASP A 88 -13.68 -11.17 -2.32
C ASP A 88 -14.23 -10.50 -1.07
N LYS A 89 -14.80 -11.29 -0.16
CA LYS A 89 -15.25 -10.79 1.16
C LYS A 89 -14.06 -10.64 2.10
N SER A 90 -13.94 -9.48 2.72
CA SER A 90 -12.89 -9.13 3.68
C SER A 90 -13.42 -8.43 4.94
N VAL A 91 -14.73 -8.17 4.98
CA VAL A 91 -15.44 -7.52 6.08
C VAL A 91 -16.58 -8.40 6.56
N GLY A 92 -16.71 -8.57 7.88
CA GLY A 92 -17.81 -9.34 8.46
C GLY A 92 -17.67 -10.83 8.23
N ILE A 93 -18.79 -11.50 7.99
CA ILE A 93 -18.85 -12.96 7.83
C ILE A 93 -18.46 -13.30 6.39
N ILE A 94 -17.39 -14.06 6.25
CA ILE A 94 -16.84 -14.44 4.95
C ILE A 94 -17.34 -15.83 4.53
N GLU A 95 -17.57 -16.72 5.50
CA GLU A 95 -18.07 -18.07 5.27
C GLU A 95 -19.05 -18.47 6.38
N GLU A 96 -20.00 -19.33 6.03
CA GLU A 96 -21.01 -19.85 6.95
C GLU A 96 -21.25 -21.32 6.65
N TYR A 97 -21.28 -22.14 7.70
CA TYR A 97 -21.49 -23.59 7.68
C TYR A 97 -22.68 -23.90 8.60
N PRO A 98 -23.93 -23.75 8.11
CA PRO A 98 -25.14 -23.91 8.92
C PRO A 98 -25.25 -25.29 9.58
N GLU A 99 -24.84 -26.34 8.86
CA GLU A 99 -24.86 -27.73 9.31
C GLU A 99 -23.89 -27.99 10.47
N ARG A 100 -22.88 -27.14 10.63
CA ARG A 100 -21.92 -27.18 11.74
C ARG A 100 -22.17 -26.08 12.77
N ASN A 101 -23.12 -25.19 12.52
CA ASN A 101 -23.34 -23.96 13.27
C ASN A 101 -22.06 -23.09 13.41
N ILE A 102 -21.27 -23.01 12.35
CA ILE A 102 -19.99 -22.26 12.31
C ILE A 102 -20.13 -21.04 11.39
N ARG A 103 -19.64 -19.89 11.84
CA ARG A 103 -19.49 -18.66 11.04
C ARG A 103 -18.05 -18.19 11.11
N VAL A 104 -17.46 -17.88 9.96
CA VAL A 104 -16.08 -17.38 9.87
C VAL A 104 -16.13 -15.87 9.69
N LEU A 105 -15.53 -15.14 10.65
CA LEU A 105 -15.51 -13.68 10.66
C LEU A 105 -14.11 -13.16 10.29
N ALA A 106 -14.03 -12.28 9.29
CA ALA A 106 -12.79 -11.58 8.96
C ALA A 106 -12.49 -10.48 9.99
N LYS A 107 -11.29 -10.55 10.59
CA LYS A 107 -10.74 -9.50 11.44
C LYS A 107 -9.42 -8.97 10.87
N PRO A 108 -9.18 -7.65 10.89
CA PRO A 108 -7.90 -7.09 10.48
C PRO A 108 -6.78 -7.56 11.42
N LEU A 109 -5.58 -7.74 10.86
CA LEU A 109 -4.35 -7.95 11.62
C LEU A 109 -3.87 -6.67 12.31
N GLY A 110 -4.15 -5.50 11.71
CA GLY A 110 -3.73 -4.19 12.20
C GLY A 110 -2.73 -3.52 11.27
N VAL A 111 -1.47 -3.41 11.69
CA VAL A 111 -0.40 -2.73 10.93
C VAL A 111 0.46 -3.76 10.20
N ILE A 112 0.62 -3.61 8.88
CA ILE A 112 1.46 -4.47 8.04
C ILE A 112 2.76 -3.74 7.69
N GLY A 113 3.90 -4.36 7.96
CA GLY A 113 5.21 -3.93 7.43
C GLY A 113 5.50 -4.63 6.10
N ALA A 114 5.92 -3.87 5.07
CA ALA A 114 6.14 -4.42 3.74
C ALA A 114 7.39 -3.88 3.07
N LEU A 115 8.24 -4.78 2.55
CA LEU A 115 9.37 -4.40 1.69
C LEU A 115 8.92 -4.16 0.23
N ALA A 116 9.42 -3.12 -0.43
CA ALA A 116 9.23 -2.87 -1.85
C ALA A 116 10.56 -2.97 -2.63
N PRO A 117 10.68 -3.86 -3.63
CA PRO A 117 11.93 -4.09 -4.35
C PRO A 117 12.20 -2.99 -5.39
N SER A 118 13.47 -2.84 -5.81
CA SER A 118 13.90 -1.91 -6.86
C SER A 118 13.53 -2.33 -8.29
N THR A 119 13.18 -3.60 -8.51
CA THR A 119 12.81 -4.12 -9.84
C THR A 119 11.37 -3.80 -10.25
N ASN A 120 10.45 -3.70 -9.28
CA ASN A 120 9.04 -3.35 -9.48
C ASN A 120 8.53 -2.33 -8.44
N PRO A 121 9.26 -1.23 -8.17
CA PRO A 121 8.87 -0.25 -7.16
C PRO A 121 7.58 0.48 -7.55
N GLU A 122 7.21 0.45 -8.83
CA GLU A 122 6.03 1.10 -9.36
C GLU A 122 4.72 0.37 -9.06
N ALA A 123 4.77 -0.97 -9.00
CA ALA A 123 3.58 -1.80 -8.88
C ALA A 123 3.45 -2.47 -7.50
N THR A 124 4.57 -2.89 -6.90
CA THR A 124 4.55 -3.63 -5.63
C THR A 124 3.92 -2.86 -4.47
N PRO A 125 4.20 -1.56 -4.24
CA PRO A 125 3.56 -0.80 -3.17
C PRO A 125 2.05 -0.70 -3.34
N VAL A 126 1.58 -0.53 -4.58
CA VAL A 126 0.15 -0.48 -4.90
C VAL A 126 -0.51 -1.81 -4.58
N ILE A 127 0.03 -2.92 -5.08
CA ILE A 127 -0.50 -4.27 -4.86
C ILE A 127 -0.58 -4.58 -3.36
N LYS A 128 0.52 -4.37 -2.62
CA LYS A 128 0.53 -4.63 -1.18
C LYS A 128 -0.42 -3.70 -0.43
N GLY A 129 -0.50 -2.44 -0.84
CA GLY A 129 -1.38 -1.45 -0.24
C GLY A 129 -2.86 -1.80 -0.39
N ILE A 130 -3.30 -2.19 -1.58
CA ILE A 130 -4.71 -2.55 -1.79
C ILE A 130 -5.09 -3.83 -1.06
N HIS A 131 -4.21 -4.84 -0.99
CA HIS A 131 -4.47 -6.03 -0.18
C HIS A 131 -4.59 -5.70 1.32
N ALA A 132 -3.71 -4.84 1.84
CA ALA A 132 -3.77 -4.41 3.23
C ALA A 132 -5.09 -3.69 3.53
N VAL A 133 -5.43 -2.67 2.74
CA VAL A 133 -6.62 -1.84 2.96
C VAL A 133 -7.92 -2.61 2.70
N LYS A 134 -7.97 -3.51 1.72
CA LYS A 134 -9.12 -4.43 1.50
C LYS A 134 -9.44 -5.21 2.78
N GLY A 135 -8.42 -5.66 3.50
CA GLY A 135 -8.55 -6.35 4.79
C GLY A 135 -8.75 -5.45 6.01
N ARG A 136 -9.03 -4.15 5.84
CA ARG A 136 -9.08 -3.13 6.92
C ARG A 136 -7.78 -3.01 7.72
N ASN A 137 -6.64 -3.30 7.10
CA ASN A 137 -5.32 -3.06 7.68
C ASN A 137 -4.76 -1.72 7.20
N SER A 138 -3.76 -1.21 7.92
CA SER A 138 -2.85 -0.19 7.41
C SER A 138 -1.51 -0.83 7.01
N ILE A 139 -0.73 -0.13 6.22
CA ILE A 139 0.57 -0.61 5.73
C ILE A 139 1.66 0.45 5.84
N ILE A 140 2.86 0.01 6.23
CA ILE A 140 4.10 0.77 6.18
C ILE A 140 5.01 0.09 5.17
N VAL A 141 5.35 0.81 4.09
CA VAL A 141 6.14 0.32 2.97
C VAL A 141 7.57 0.83 3.09
N ALA A 142 8.51 -0.09 3.22
CA ALA A 142 9.95 0.19 3.23
C ALA A 142 10.53 -0.11 1.84
N PRO A 143 10.94 0.91 1.06
CA PRO A 143 11.51 0.70 -0.27
C PRO A 143 12.96 0.25 -0.23
N HIS A 144 13.40 -0.38 -1.31
CA HIS A 144 14.83 -0.49 -1.61
C HIS A 144 15.42 0.92 -1.86
N PRO A 145 16.64 1.23 -1.36
CA PRO A 145 17.24 2.56 -1.50
C PRO A 145 17.27 3.12 -2.93
N ARG A 146 17.60 2.28 -3.91
CA ARG A 146 17.59 2.60 -5.36
C ARG A 146 16.22 2.99 -5.97
N ALA A 147 15.13 2.87 -5.22
CA ALA A 147 13.79 3.16 -5.72
C ALA A 147 12.91 3.90 -4.70
N LYS A 148 13.56 4.59 -3.76
CA LYS A 148 12.89 5.25 -2.63
C LYS A 148 12.00 6.42 -3.07
N LEU A 149 12.41 7.17 -4.10
CA LEU A 149 11.65 8.31 -4.61
C LEU A 149 10.42 7.84 -5.38
N THR A 150 10.55 6.79 -6.19
CA THR A 150 9.42 6.17 -6.91
C THR A 150 8.39 5.66 -5.91
N ASN A 151 8.86 4.96 -4.88
CA ASN A 151 7.99 4.48 -3.81
C ASN A 151 7.28 5.61 -3.07
N LYS A 152 8.03 6.67 -2.70
CA LYS A 152 7.46 7.86 -2.07
C LYS A 152 6.36 8.47 -2.93
N LYS A 153 6.64 8.72 -4.22
CA LYS A 153 5.67 9.28 -5.17
C LYS A 153 4.37 8.47 -5.21
N ILE A 154 4.47 7.15 -5.26
CA ILE A 154 3.33 6.25 -5.33
C ILE A 154 2.55 6.19 -4.02
N CYS A 155 3.24 6.12 -2.89
CA CYS A 155 2.60 6.19 -1.59
C CYS A 155 1.88 7.52 -1.42
N ASP A 156 2.49 8.64 -1.80
CA ASP A 156 1.89 9.98 -1.73
C ASP A 156 0.63 10.11 -2.60
N LEU A 157 0.61 9.52 -3.80
CA LEU A 157 -0.58 9.46 -4.64
C LEU A 157 -1.73 8.67 -3.99
N MET A 158 -1.43 7.50 -3.43
CA MET A 158 -2.43 6.69 -2.73
C MET A 158 -2.93 7.40 -1.46
N ARG A 159 -2.04 8.04 -0.70
CA ARG A 159 -2.38 8.86 0.48
C ARG A 159 -3.32 10.00 0.12
N ALA A 160 -3.01 10.73 -0.95
CA ALA A 160 -3.85 11.81 -1.44
C ALA A 160 -5.22 11.29 -1.91
N ALA A 161 -5.29 10.11 -2.52
CA ALA A 161 -6.54 9.48 -2.90
C ALA A 161 -7.38 9.10 -1.67
N LEU A 162 -6.77 8.49 -0.66
CA LEU A 162 -7.43 8.18 0.61
C LEU A 162 -7.98 9.44 1.29
N LYS A 163 -7.19 10.52 1.33
CA LYS A 163 -7.62 11.83 1.85
C LYS A 163 -8.88 12.32 1.15
N LYS A 164 -8.91 12.27 -0.19
CA LYS A 164 -10.06 12.70 -1.00
C LYS A 164 -11.31 11.86 -0.74
N MET A 165 -11.14 10.60 -0.36
CA MET A 165 -12.22 9.70 0.03
C MET A 165 -12.65 9.86 1.50
N GLY A 166 -12.06 10.83 2.24
CA GLY A 166 -12.32 11.03 3.67
C GLY A 166 -11.66 9.98 4.58
N ALA A 167 -10.84 9.09 4.02
CA ALA A 167 -10.10 8.08 4.78
C ALA A 167 -8.79 8.65 5.34
N PRO A 168 -8.23 8.05 6.40
CA PRO A 168 -6.93 8.44 6.94
C PRO A 168 -5.82 8.19 5.91
N GLU A 169 -5.00 9.21 5.66
CA GLU A 169 -3.85 9.14 4.74
C GLU A 169 -2.83 8.08 5.20
N ASP A 170 -2.63 7.99 6.53
CA ASP A 170 -1.70 7.06 7.18
C ASP A 170 -2.11 5.58 7.13
N LEU A 171 -3.19 5.23 6.42
CA LEU A 171 -3.43 3.84 6.02
C LEU A 171 -2.32 3.30 5.12
N VAL A 172 -1.64 4.18 4.37
CA VAL A 172 -0.45 3.86 3.60
C VAL A 172 0.66 4.84 3.96
N ILE A 173 1.75 4.34 4.51
CA ILE A 173 2.94 5.13 4.84
C ILE A 173 4.11 4.57 4.03
N GLY A 174 4.80 5.42 3.28
CA GLY A 174 6.09 5.08 2.67
C GLY A 174 7.24 5.56 3.54
N ILE A 175 8.25 4.72 3.77
CA ILE A 175 9.49 5.14 4.44
C ILE A 175 10.37 5.86 3.41
N GLU A 176 10.63 7.15 3.65
CA GLU A 176 11.38 7.99 2.71
C GLU A 176 12.88 7.67 2.69
N THR A 177 13.44 7.29 3.84
CA THR A 177 14.85 6.90 3.99
C THR A 177 14.92 5.48 4.54
N PRO A 178 14.97 4.44 3.69
CA PRO A 178 15.31 3.10 4.15
C PRO A 178 16.70 3.13 4.78
N SER A 179 16.92 2.40 5.88
CA SER A 179 18.05 2.59 6.81
C SER A 179 19.39 2.89 6.11
N PRO A 180 20.22 3.80 6.64
CA PRO A 180 21.57 4.03 6.14
C PRO A 180 22.44 2.81 6.46
N ARG A 181 22.49 1.85 5.53
CA ARG A 181 23.55 0.85 5.49
C ARG A 181 24.10 0.82 4.08
N ASP A 182 24.81 1.90 3.77
CA ASP A 182 25.83 1.94 2.73
C ASP A 182 27.15 2.29 3.44
N HIS A 183 27.88 1.26 3.86
CA HIS A 183 29.32 1.30 4.12
C HIS A 183 29.95 0.20 3.27
#